data_AF-A0A7M3ZP32-F1
#
_entry.id   AF-A0A7M3ZP32-F1
#
_cell.length_a   1.000
_cell.length_b   1.000
_cell.length_c   1.000
_cell.angle_alpha   90.00
_cell.angle_beta   90.00
_cell.angle_gamma   90.00
#
_symmetry.space_group_name_H-M   'P 1'
#
loop_
_entity.id
_entity.type
_entity.pdbx_description
1 polymer ?
#
loop_
_entity_poly.entity_id
_entity_poly.type
_entity_poly.pdbx_seq_one_letter_code
_entity_poly.pdbx_strand_id
1 'polypeptide(L)'
;MKRHTAFLCLVVVSSLLATSAVQAHSADTFTVVIKQSGLTPSTSQITYNDSVVWHNTDGRENITHRIVLDFDGDGLFNGTDDWDSGELVPECNNTENDNGTEASEDECNITFLVWFNGTWGVGEYNYQDMLSDGTVLNGTVVVVEDVHVENSTAPEIGSTFGSFEDRQGSDGMEDESEDDEAQRLLLMIGAGSGLGAVGLLVLLLMRRS
;
A
#
# COMPACT_ATOMS: atom_id res chain seq x y z
N MET A 1 -10.25 -25.33 -49.22
CA MET A 1 -9.19 -25.75 -48.28
C MET A 1 -8.27 -24.60 -47.89
N LYS A 2 -7.45 -24.02 -48.78
CA LYS A 2 -6.50 -22.92 -48.46
C LYS A 2 -7.08 -21.67 -47.78
N ARG A 3 -8.33 -21.29 -48.12
CA ARG A 3 -9.01 -20.11 -47.53
C ARG A 3 -9.49 -20.36 -46.08
N HIS A 4 -9.84 -21.60 -45.75
CA HIS A 4 -10.26 -21.97 -44.39
C HIS A 4 -9.05 -22.12 -43.47
N THR A 5 -7.92 -22.64 -43.96
CA THR A 5 -6.66 -22.67 -43.20
C THR A 5 -6.15 -21.27 -42.89
N ALA A 6 -6.22 -20.32 -43.84
CA ALA A 6 -5.83 -18.94 -43.60
C ALA A 6 -6.71 -18.25 -42.54
N PHE A 7 -8.03 -18.48 -42.59
CA PHE A 7 -8.96 -17.94 -41.59
C PHE A 7 -8.72 -18.55 -40.20
N LEU A 8 -8.47 -19.87 -40.14
CA LEU A 8 -8.17 -20.55 -38.89
C LEU A 8 -6.84 -20.06 -38.28
N CYS A 9 -5.82 -19.87 -39.10
CA CYS A 9 -4.55 -19.27 -38.65
C CYS A 9 -4.73 -17.83 -38.16
N LEU A 10 -5.57 -17.02 -38.82
CA LEU A 10 -5.85 -15.65 -38.39
C LEU A 10 -6.58 -15.61 -37.03
N VAL A 11 -7.55 -16.51 -36.81
CA VAL A 11 -8.23 -16.63 -35.52
C VAL A 11 -7.26 -17.05 -34.41
N VAL A 12 -6.40 -18.03 -34.68
CA VAL A 12 -5.39 -18.49 -33.71
C VAL A 12 -4.36 -17.40 -33.40
N VAL A 13 -3.86 -16.68 -34.40
CA VAL A 13 -2.93 -15.56 -34.20
C VAL A 13 -3.62 -14.41 -33.46
N SER A 14 -4.88 -14.11 -33.76
CA SER A 14 -5.66 -13.09 -33.04
C SER A 14 -5.91 -13.46 -31.58
N SER A 15 -6.08 -14.76 -31.26
CA SER A 15 -6.21 -15.19 -29.87
C SER A 15 -4.89 -15.13 -29.09
N LEU A 16 -3.75 -15.28 -29.76
CA LEU A 16 -2.42 -15.18 -29.13
C LEU A 16 -2.00 -13.72 -28.85
N LEU A 17 -2.56 -12.76 -29.59
CA LEU A 17 -2.32 -11.32 -29.38
C LEU A 17 -3.27 -10.69 -28.34
N ALA A 18 -4.26 -11.45 -27.86
CA ALA A 18 -5.23 -11.02 -26.85
C ALA A 18 -4.79 -11.38 -25.42
N THR A 19 -3.48 -11.41 -25.15
CA THR A 19 -2.99 -11.52 -23.78
C THR A 19 -3.18 -10.18 -23.09
N SER A 20 -4.23 -10.04 -22.29
CA SER A 20 -4.33 -8.98 -21.30
C SER A 20 -3.10 -9.04 -20.40
N ALA A 21 -2.35 -7.94 -20.29
CA ALA A 21 -1.34 -7.81 -19.25
C ALA A 21 -2.09 -7.81 -17.91
N VAL A 22 -2.12 -8.95 -17.25
CA VAL A 22 -2.61 -9.03 -15.86
C VAL A 22 -1.42 -8.65 -15.00
N GLN A 23 -1.37 -7.39 -14.59
CA GLN A 23 -0.44 -6.95 -13.56
C GLN A 23 -1.12 -7.19 -12.22
N ALA A 24 -0.81 -8.33 -11.61
CA ALA A 24 -1.30 -8.65 -10.28
C ALA A 24 -0.38 -7.98 -9.24
N HIS A 25 -0.97 -7.28 -8.26
CA HIS A 25 -0.21 -6.91 -7.08
C HIS A 25 0.18 -8.19 -6.30
N SER A 26 1.37 -8.19 -5.70
CA SER A 26 1.85 -9.32 -4.90
C SER A 26 1.24 -9.24 -3.52
N ALA A 27 0.63 -10.33 -3.03
CA ALA A 27 0.01 -10.40 -1.71
C ALA A 27 0.95 -9.86 -0.61
N ASP A 28 0.44 -8.91 0.18
CA ASP A 28 1.13 -8.27 1.29
C ASP A 28 0.44 -8.56 2.63
N THR A 29 1.09 -8.20 3.73
CA THR A 29 0.57 -8.32 5.09
C THR A 29 0.54 -6.94 5.76
N PHE A 30 -0.66 -6.42 5.97
CA PHE A 30 -0.87 -5.17 6.70
C PHE A 30 -0.91 -5.40 8.21
N THR A 31 -0.09 -4.67 8.96
CA THR A 31 -0.05 -4.81 10.42
C THR A 31 -0.91 -3.77 11.13
N VAL A 32 -1.85 -4.24 11.96
CA VAL A 32 -2.53 -3.44 12.98
C VAL A 32 -1.82 -3.67 14.31
N VAL A 33 -1.26 -2.62 14.89
CA VAL A 33 -0.60 -2.71 16.19
C VAL A 33 -1.63 -2.42 17.28
N ILE A 34 -1.82 -3.37 18.19
CA ILE A 34 -2.65 -3.22 19.38
C ILE A 34 -1.76 -2.63 20.49
N LYS A 35 -2.16 -1.48 21.03
CA LYS A 35 -1.44 -0.75 22.07
C LYS A 35 -2.39 -0.41 23.21
N GLN A 36 -1.82 -0.02 24.34
CA GLN A 36 -2.58 0.58 25.44
C GLN A 36 -3.45 1.79 25.01
N SER A 37 -2.98 2.60 24.06
CA SER A 37 -3.74 3.74 23.53
C SER A 37 -4.81 3.36 22.51
N GLY A 38 -4.91 2.07 22.15
CA GLY A 38 -5.82 1.52 21.17
C GLY A 38 -5.16 1.02 19.89
N LEU A 39 -6.00 0.70 18.90
CA LEU A 39 -5.62 0.13 17.61
C LEU A 39 -4.91 1.17 16.73
N THR A 40 -3.75 0.81 16.17
CA THR A 40 -2.98 1.66 15.24
C THR A 40 -2.70 0.93 13.92
N PRO A 41 -3.34 1.32 12.80
CA PRO A 41 -4.51 2.19 12.74
C PRO A 41 -5.78 1.47 13.22
N SER A 42 -6.81 2.23 13.61
CA SER A 42 -8.14 1.67 13.88
C SER A 42 -8.90 1.32 12.59
N THR A 43 -8.55 1.96 11.48
CA THR A 43 -9.11 1.67 10.15
C THR A 43 -7.97 1.39 9.19
N SER A 44 -7.99 0.23 8.54
CA SER A 44 -7.04 -0.14 7.50
C SER A 44 -7.74 -0.25 6.15
N GLN A 45 -7.01 0.03 5.08
CA GLN A 45 -7.43 -0.26 3.72
C GLN A 45 -6.38 -1.17 3.09
N ILE A 46 -6.80 -2.31 2.57
CA ILE A 46 -5.95 -3.32 1.93
C ILE A 46 -6.54 -3.72 0.58
N THR A 47 -5.75 -4.35 -0.27
CA THR A 47 -6.21 -4.86 -1.56
C THR A 47 -6.68 -6.30 -1.39
N TYR A 48 -7.66 -6.73 -2.20
CA TYR A 48 -8.03 -8.14 -2.26
C TYR A 48 -6.80 -9.02 -2.52
N ASN A 49 -6.73 -10.17 -1.86
CA ASN A 49 -5.60 -11.10 -1.81
C ASN A 49 -4.48 -10.73 -0.81
N ASP A 50 -4.64 -9.66 -0.03
CA ASP A 50 -3.79 -9.34 1.12
C ASP A 50 -4.21 -10.05 2.41
N SER A 51 -3.41 -9.88 3.44
CA SER A 51 -3.72 -10.29 4.80
C SER A 51 -3.61 -9.12 5.78
N VAL A 52 -4.32 -9.22 6.90
CA VAL A 52 -4.13 -8.32 8.05
C VAL A 52 -3.61 -9.15 9.22
N VAL A 53 -2.57 -8.64 9.88
CA VAL A 53 -2.07 -9.19 11.13
C VAL A 53 -2.27 -8.18 12.26
N TRP A 54 -2.91 -8.61 13.32
CA TRP A 54 -2.98 -7.86 14.58
C TRP A 54 -1.83 -8.30 15.45
N HIS A 55 -1.08 -7.35 16.01
CA HIS A 55 0.08 -7.63 16.86
C HIS A 55 -0.06 -6.91 18.19
N ASN A 56 -0.12 -7.67 19.29
CA ASN A 56 -0.25 -7.09 20.62
C ASN A 56 1.09 -6.57 21.13
N THR A 57 1.10 -5.30 21.53
CA THR A 57 2.23 -4.60 22.16
C THR A 57 1.82 -3.88 23.45
N ASP A 58 0.63 -4.16 23.97
CA ASP A 58 0.13 -3.57 25.21
C ASP A 58 0.80 -4.19 26.44
N GLY A 59 1.86 -3.55 26.91
CA GLY A 59 2.62 -3.99 28.09
C GLY A 59 1.93 -3.77 29.44
N ARG A 60 0.63 -3.47 29.50
CA ARG A 60 -0.11 -3.40 30.77
C ARG A 60 -0.22 -4.79 31.40
N GLU A 61 0.08 -4.88 32.70
CA GLU A 61 -0.05 -6.13 33.44
C GLU A 61 -1.50 -6.64 33.47
N ASN A 62 -1.68 -7.94 33.21
CA ASN A 62 -2.98 -8.65 33.23
C ASN A 62 -4.02 -8.11 32.22
N ILE A 63 -3.58 -7.38 31.19
CA ILE A 63 -4.42 -6.99 30.06
C ILE A 63 -4.11 -7.92 28.90
N THR A 64 -5.14 -8.65 28.45
CA THR A 64 -5.12 -9.41 27.21
C THR A 64 -6.13 -8.81 26.24
N HIS A 65 -5.88 -9.04 24.96
CA HIS A 65 -6.70 -8.54 23.86
C HIS A 65 -7.31 -9.72 23.10
N ARG A 66 -8.48 -9.54 22.53
CA ARG A 66 -9.14 -10.57 21.72
C ARG A 66 -9.82 -9.92 20.53
N ILE A 67 -9.31 -10.21 19.34
CA ILE A 67 -9.84 -9.71 18.08
C ILE A 67 -10.99 -10.63 17.64
N VAL A 68 -12.17 -10.05 17.49
CA VAL A 68 -13.38 -10.77 17.13
C VAL A 68 -14.17 -10.07 16.03
N LEU A 69 -14.84 -10.87 15.21
CA LEU A 69 -15.81 -10.41 14.24
C LEU A 69 -17.02 -11.34 14.30
N ASP A 70 -18.18 -10.76 14.54
CA ASP A 70 -19.49 -11.43 14.49
C ASP A 70 -20.10 -11.12 13.13
N PHE A 71 -20.08 -12.09 12.23
CA PHE A 71 -20.49 -11.88 10.84
C PHE A 71 -22.00 -11.96 10.66
N ASP A 72 -22.68 -12.81 11.43
CA ASP A 72 -24.13 -13.02 11.31
C ASP A 72 -24.96 -12.19 12.31
N GLY A 73 -24.31 -11.54 13.26
CA GLY A 73 -24.89 -10.59 14.21
C GLY A 73 -25.61 -11.25 15.38
N ASP A 74 -25.32 -12.52 15.68
CA ASP A 74 -26.00 -13.26 16.75
C ASP A 74 -25.41 -13.00 18.16
N GLY A 75 -24.30 -12.26 18.23
CA GLY A 75 -23.60 -11.90 19.45
C GLY A 75 -22.67 -13.00 19.98
N LEU A 76 -22.48 -14.07 19.22
CA LEU A 76 -21.47 -15.09 19.43
C LEU A 76 -20.33 -14.91 18.41
N PHE A 77 -19.19 -15.53 18.69
CA PHE A 77 -18.00 -15.46 17.84
C PHE A 77 -17.51 -16.89 17.51
N ASN A 78 -18.46 -17.80 17.28
CA ASN A 78 -18.19 -19.24 17.12
C ASN A 78 -18.81 -19.83 15.84
N GLY A 79 -19.34 -18.97 14.98
CA GLY A 79 -19.79 -19.28 13.64
C GLY A 79 -18.65 -19.63 12.69
N THR A 80 -19.00 -20.22 11.56
CA THR A 80 -18.02 -20.59 10.52
C THR A 80 -17.41 -19.36 9.85
N ASP A 81 -18.15 -18.26 9.83
CA ASP A 81 -17.76 -16.98 9.27
C ASP A 81 -17.42 -15.97 10.37
N ASP A 82 -17.19 -16.39 11.62
CA ASP A 82 -16.75 -15.49 12.68
C ASP A 82 -15.23 -15.49 12.81
N TRP A 83 -14.69 -14.39 13.35
CA TRP A 83 -13.31 -14.35 13.80
C TRP A 83 -13.26 -14.43 15.32
N ASP A 84 -12.31 -15.22 15.81
CA ASP A 84 -11.90 -15.24 17.21
C ASP A 84 -10.42 -15.55 17.28
N SER A 85 -9.63 -14.57 17.72
CA SER A 85 -8.19 -14.75 17.90
C SER A 85 -7.82 -15.60 19.11
N GLY A 86 -8.75 -15.85 20.03
CA GLY A 86 -8.39 -16.19 21.41
C GLY A 86 -7.67 -15.03 22.11
N GLU A 87 -7.12 -15.30 23.29
CA GLU A 87 -6.39 -14.28 24.04
C GLU A 87 -5.02 -13.97 23.40
N LEU A 88 -4.77 -12.68 23.19
CA LEU A 88 -3.50 -12.14 22.71
C LEU A 88 -2.77 -11.48 23.87
N VAL A 89 -1.56 -11.95 24.15
CA VAL A 89 -0.65 -11.40 25.18
C VAL A 89 0.44 -10.52 24.54
N PRO A 90 0.99 -9.54 25.27
CA PRO A 90 2.01 -8.65 24.71
C PRO A 90 3.36 -9.32 24.48
N GLU A 91 3.68 -10.33 25.27
CA GLU A 91 4.92 -11.09 25.16
C GLU A 91 4.74 -12.51 25.68
N CYS A 92 5.48 -13.44 25.08
CA CYS A 92 5.56 -14.81 25.55
C CYS A 92 6.81 -14.98 26.39
N ASN A 93 6.64 -15.50 27.61
CA ASN A 93 7.77 -15.87 28.46
C ASN A 93 8.48 -17.07 27.85
N ASN A 94 9.52 -16.81 27.06
CA ASN A 94 10.47 -17.82 26.60
C ASN A 94 11.42 -18.21 27.74
N THR A 95 10.88 -18.63 28.90
CA THR A 95 11.67 -19.49 29.79
C THR A 95 11.71 -20.86 29.15
N GLU A 96 12.70 -21.01 28.27
CA GLU A 96 13.24 -22.28 27.81
C GLU A 96 13.26 -23.24 29.02
N ASN A 97 12.42 -24.27 28.99
CA ASN A 97 12.59 -25.39 29.91
C ASN A 97 13.98 -25.95 29.60
N ASP A 98 14.94 -25.71 30.49
CA ASP A 98 16.33 -26.21 30.52
C ASP A 98 16.45 -27.77 30.50
N ASN A 99 15.42 -28.48 30.04
CA ASN A 99 15.32 -29.93 30.06
C ASN A 99 14.86 -30.56 28.73
N GLY A 100 14.87 -29.83 27.61
CA GLY A 100 14.68 -30.41 26.27
C GLY A 100 13.31 -31.07 26.05
N THR A 101 12.31 -30.69 26.85
CA THR A 101 10.91 -30.95 26.58
C THR A 101 10.31 -29.64 26.12
N GLU A 102 9.99 -29.58 24.82
CA GLU A 102 9.11 -28.57 24.22
C GLU A 102 8.07 -28.16 25.26
N ALA A 103 8.12 -26.92 25.71
CA ALA A 103 7.08 -26.38 26.57
C ALA A 103 5.76 -26.67 25.85
N SER A 104 4.80 -27.29 26.54
CA SER A 104 3.47 -27.38 25.98
C SER A 104 3.03 -25.96 25.64
N GLU A 105 2.75 -25.74 24.35
CA GLU A 105 2.39 -24.47 23.71
C GLU A 105 1.01 -24.00 24.18
N ASP A 106 0.73 -24.04 25.48
CA ASP A 106 -0.57 -23.74 26.04
C ASP A 106 -0.76 -22.20 26.05
N GLU A 107 -1.29 -21.72 24.92
CA GLU A 107 -2.00 -20.45 24.71
C GLU A 107 -1.20 -19.14 24.81
N CYS A 108 0.04 -19.13 24.33
CA CYS A 108 0.77 -17.88 24.16
C CYS A 108 0.73 -17.36 22.72
N ASN A 109 -0.32 -16.61 22.37
CA ASN A 109 -0.42 -15.92 21.07
C ASN A 109 -0.17 -14.41 21.23
N ILE A 110 0.73 -13.86 20.42
CA ILE A 110 0.98 -12.40 20.36
C ILE A 110 0.27 -11.78 19.15
N THR A 111 0.02 -12.59 18.12
CA THR A 111 -0.50 -12.16 16.83
C THR A 111 -1.71 -12.97 16.37
N PHE A 112 -2.59 -12.31 15.63
CA PHE A 112 -3.69 -12.95 14.92
C PHE A 112 -3.65 -12.54 13.45
N LEU A 113 -3.85 -13.47 12.52
CA LEU A 113 -3.74 -13.21 11.08
C LEU A 113 -5.01 -13.65 10.35
N VAL A 114 -5.54 -12.78 9.49
CA VAL A 114 -6.66 -13.07 8.60
C VAL A 114 -6.27 -12.81 7.15
N TRP A 115 -6.55 -13.78 6.28
CA TRP A 115 -6.35 -13.67 4.84
C TRP A 115 -7.63 -13.18 4.16
N PHE A 116 -7.51 -12.18 3.31
CA PHE A 116 -8.60 -11.66 2.47
C PHE A 116 -8.53 -12.26 1.07
N ASN A 117 -8.58 -13.59 1.02
CA ASN A 117 -8.77 -14.37 -0.18
C ASN A 117 -9.83 -15.46 0.05
N GLY A 118 -10.51 -15.89 -1.02
CA GLY A 118 -11.53 -16.94 -0.91
C GLY A 118 -12.75 -16.51 -0.06
N THR A 119 -12.84 -17.03 1.17
CA THR A 119 -13.96 -16.77 2.12
C THR A 119 -14.14 -15.29 2.38
N TRP A 120 -13.03 -14.56 2.53
CA TRP A 120 -13.01 -13.13 2.77
C TRP A 120 -12.67 -12.39 1.48
N GLY A 121 -13.49 -11.40 1.13
CA GLY A 121 -13.48 -10.73 -0.17
C GLY A 121 -13.46 -9.21 -0.05
N VAL A 122 -13.79 -8.55 -1.15
CA VAL A 122 -13.97 -7.10 -1.21
C VAL A 122 -15.14 -6.71 -0.32
N GLY A 123 -14.93 -5.74 0.57
CA GLY A 123 -15.93 -5.37 1.55
C GLY A 123 -15.37 -4.56 2.71
N GLU A 124 -16.25 -4.21 3.64
CA GLU A 124 -15.92 -3.54 4.89
C GLU A 124 -16.20 -4.49 6.05
N TYR A 125 -15.18 -4.74 6.87
CA TYR A 125 -15.22 -5.67 7.99
C TYR A 125 -15.03 -4.90 9.29
N ASN A 126 -16.12 -4.74 10.03
CA ASN A 126 -16.12 -4.09 11.33
C ASN A 126 -15.87 -5.14 12.41
N TYR A 127 -14.74 -5.05 13.09
CA TYR A 127 -14.30 -5.99 14.11
C TYR A 127 -14.16 -5.27 15.46
N GLN A 128 -14.08 -6.05 16.52
CA GLN A 128 -13.88 -5.57 17.88
C GLN A 128 -12.57 -6.11 18.46
N ASP A 129 -11.89 -5.28 19.23
CA ASP A 129 -10.85 -5.69 20.15
C ASP A 129 -11.43 -5.64 21.56
N MET A 130 -11.63 -6.83 22.14
CA MET A 130 -12.16 -7.02 23.49
C MET A 130 -11.00 -7.20 24.47
N LEU A 131 -10.88 -6.25 25.40
CA LEU A 131 -9.89 -6.33 26.45
C LEU A 131 -10.42 -7.18 27.62
N SER A 132 -9.51 -7.85 28.34
CA SER A 132 -9.84 -8.60 29.55
C SER A 132 -10.48 -7.75 30.67
N ASP A 133 -10.30 -6.43 30.64
CA ASP A 133 -10.93 -5.49 31.59
C ASP A 133 -12.38 -5.09 31.22
N GLY A 134 -12.90 -5.60 30.10
CA GLY A 134 -14.23 -5.31 29.58
C GLY A 134 -14.32 -4.09 28.66
N THR A 135 -13.21 -3.41 28.40
CA THR A 135 -13.14 -2.36 27.38
C THR A 135 -13.27 -2.98 26.00
N VAL A 136 -14.03 -2.32 25.11
CA VAL A 136 -14.19 -2.74 23.71
C VAL A 136 -13.75 -1.60 22.82
N LEU A 137 -12.80 -1.88 21.92
CA LEU A 137 -12.37 -0.97 20.87
C LEU A 137 -12.90 -1.48 19.53
N ASN A 138 -13.29 -0.57 18.64
CA ASN A 138 -13.78 -0.92 17.32
C ASN A 138 -12.69 -0.65 16.29
N GLY A 139 -12.56 -1.56 15.33
CA GLY A 139 -11.72 -1.38 14.17
C GLY A 139 -12.43 -1.76 12.89
N THR A 140 -11.90 -1.30 11.77
CA THR A 140 -12.48 -1.54 10.45
C THR A 140 -11.37 -1.93 9.48
N VAL A 141 -11.58 -3.02 8.74
CA VAL A 141 -10.76 -3.37 7.57
C VAL A 141 -11.58 -3.13 6.32
N VAL A 142 -11.08 -2.28 5.43
CA VAL A 142 -11.67 -2.02 4.12
C VAL A 142 -10.86 -2.75 3.06
N VAL A 143 -11.45 -3.75 2.42
CA VAL A 143 -10.84 -4.51 1.33
C VAL A 143 -11.33 -3.96 0.01
N VAL A 144 -10.42 -3.47 -0.81
CA VAL A 144 -10.72 -2.93 -2.15
C VAL A 144 -10.27 -3.88 -3.25
N GLU A 145 -10.91 -3.78 -4.42
CA GLU A 145 -10.44 -4.50 -5.61
C GLU A 145 -9.06 -4.03 -6.04
N ASP A 146 -8.29 -4.94 -6.63
CA ASP A 146 -7.02 -4.63 -7.25
C ASP A 146 -7.22 -3.90 -8.59
N VAL A 147 -7.57 -2.61 -8.52
CA VAL A 147 -7.84 -1.77 -9.71
C VAL A 147 -6.58 -1.02 -10.12
N HIS A 148 -5.84 -1.60 -11.06
CA HIS A 148 -4.73 -0.92 -11.73
C HIS A 148 -5.24 -0.16 -12.96
N VAL A 149 -5.25 1.17 -12.90
CA VAL A 149 -5.52 2.01 -14.07
C VAL A 149 -4.22 2.23 -14.83
N GLU A 150 -4.03 1.57 -15.98
CA GLU A 150 -2.83 1.77 -16.83
C GLU A 150 -2.64 3.22 -17.30
N ASN A 151 -3.68 4.04 -17.22
CA ASN A 151 -3.65 5.47 -17.56
C ASN A 151 -3.71 6.39 -16.33
N SER A 152 -3.25 5.93 -15.16
CA SER A 152 -2.95 6.83 -14.04
C SER A 152 -1.93 7.84 -14.53
N THR A 153 -2.41 9.04 -14.86
CA THR A 153 -1.56 10.13 -15.33
C THR A 153 -0.66 10.46 -14.15
N ALA A 154 0.62 10.09 -14.26
CA ALA A 154 1.62 10.54 -13.31
C ALA A 154 1.42 12.06 -13.11
N PRO A 155 1.54 12.57 -11.88
CA PRO A 155 1.36 13.99 -11.63
C PRO A 155 2.21 14.80 -12.62
N GLU A 156 1.63 15.86 -13.19
CA GLU A 156 2.39 16.72 -14.11
C GLU A 156 3.69 17.16 -13.44
N ILE A 157 4.78 17.22 -14.22
CA ILE A 157 6.08 17.70 -13.75
C ILE A 157 5.87 19.11 -13.19
N GLY A 158 5.95 19.27 -11.86
CA GLY A 158 5.65 20.51 -11.14
C GLY A 158 4.47 20.43 -10.16
N SER A 159 3.80 19.28 -10.00
CA SER A 159 2.77 19.13 -8.97
C SER A 159 3.38 19.14 -7.57
N THR A 160 3.01 20.12 -6.74
CA THR A 160 3.39 20.17 -5.32
C THR A 160 2.45 19.30 -4.49
N PHE A 161 3.01 18.35 -3.75
CA PHE A 161 2.29 17.61 -2.72
C PHE A 161 2.32 18.43 -1.42
N GLY A 162 1.15 18.90 -0.99
CA GLY A 162 0.88 19.42 0.36
C GLY A 162 1.98 20.28 0.99
N SER A 163 2.14 21.52 0.52
CA SER A 163 2.72 22.57 1.38
C SER A 163 1.57 23.33 2.04
N PHE A 164 1.59 23.32 3.36
CA PHE A 164 0.75 24.03 4.30
C PHE A 164 0.54 25.49 3.85
N GLU A 165 -0.72 25.86 3.60
CA GLU A 165 -1.12 27.26 3.56
C GLU A 165 -1.14 27.82 4.99
N ASP A 166 0.03 28.10 5.56
CA ASP A 166 0.09 28.88 6.79
C ASP A 166 -0.05 30.37 6.46
N ARG A 167 -1.21 30.89 6.85
CA ARG A 167 -1.49 32.32 6.94
C ARG A 167 -0.58 32.96 7.99
N GLN A 168 -0.06 34.13 7.62
CA GLN A 168 0.26 35.29 8.46
C GLN A 168 1.71 35.46 8.96
N GLY A 169 2.33 36.57 8.54
CA GLY A 169 3.31 37.29 9.36
C GLY A 169 4.62 37.64 8.66
N SER A 170 4.86 38.94 8.50
CA SER A 170 6.14 39.57 8.14
C SER A 170 7.34 38.96 8.86
N ASP A 171 8.39 38.59 8.14
CA ASP A 171 9.66 39.30 8.19
C ASP A 171 10.59 38.82 7.07
N GLY A 172 11.27 39.78 6.44
CA GLY A 172 12.13 39.54 5.30
C GLY A 172 13.45 38.86 5.69
N MET A 173 13.83 37.88 4.88
CA MET A 173 15.22 37.48 4.68
C MET A 173 15.34 37.02 3.22
N GLU A 174 16.14 37.75 2.45
CA GLU A 174 16.48 37.44 1.07
C GLU A 174 17.47 36.27 1.08
N ASP A 175 17.03 35.09 0.66
CA ASP A 175 17.94 34.01 0.26
C ASP A 175 18.14 34.10 -1.25
N GLU A 176 19.37 34.42 -1.64
CA GLU A 176 19.81 34.55 -3.03
C GLU A 176 19.68 33.20 -3.76
N SER A 177 18.96 33.24 -4.87
CA SER A 177 18.56 32.10 -5.71
C SER A 177 19.75 31.47 -6.47
N GLU A 178 20.18 30.28 -6.04
CA GLU A 178 21.04 29.40 -6.85
C GLU A 178 20.36 28.96 -8.18
N ASP A 179 19.03 29.00 -8.22
CA ASP A 179 18.22 28.66 -9.40
C ASP A 179 18.38 29.67 -10.56
N ASP A 180 18.59 30.95 -10.24
CA ASP A 180 18.70 31.99 -11.26
C ASP A 180 20.02 31.89 -12.05
N GLU A 181 21.10 31.42 -11.42
CA GLU A 181 22.40 31.27 -12.08
C GLU A 181 22.36 30.10 -13.07
N ALA A 182 21.78 28.97 -12.68
CA ALA A 182 21.61 27.81 -13.56
C ALA A 182 20.70 28.14 -14.76
N GLN A 183 19.58 28.85 -14.53
CA GLN A 183 18.70 29.28 -15.61
C GLN A 183 19.37 30.26 -16.57
N ARG A 184 20.14 31.23 -16.04
CA ARG A 184 20.92 32.17 -16.87
C ARG A 184 22.01 31.47 -17.67
N LEU A 185 22.70 30.50 -17.07
CA LEU A 185 23.71 29.69 -17.75
C LEU A 185 23.10 28.89 -18.91
N LEU A 186 21.97 28.23 -18.67
CA LEU A 186 21.24 27.45 -19.68
C LEU A 186 20.75 28.33 -20.84
N LEU A 187 20.23 29.53 -20.53
CA LEU A 187 19.80 30.50 -21.54
C LEU A 187 20.98 30.97 -22.42
N MET A 188 22.15 31.21 -21.84
CA MET A 188 23.35 31.62 -22.58
C MET A 188 23.86 30.51 -23.51
N ILE A 189 23.87 29.26 -23.04
CA ILE A 189 24.29 28.09 -23.85
C ILE A 189 23.30 27.86 -25.01
N GLY A 190 21.99 27.96 -24.73
CA GLY A 190 20.93 27.85 -25.75
C GLY A 190 21.08 28.91 -26.85
N ALA A 191 21.28 30.17 -26.48
CA ALA A 191 21.46 31.26 -27.43
C ALA A 191 22.72 31.08 -28.31
N GLY A 192 23.85 30.67 -27.72
CA GLY A 192 25.10 30.44 -28.45
C GLY A 192 25.00 29.31 -29.48
N SER A 193 24.36 28.20 -29.12
CA SER A 193 24.17 27.06 -30.01
C SER A 193 23.25 27.37 -31.20
N GLY A 194 22.18 28.13 -30.96
CA GLY A 194 21.26 28.56 -32.03
C GLY A 194 21.93 29.45 -33.08
N LEU A 195 22.71 30.45 -32.63
CA LEU A 195 23.46 31.33 -33.54
C LEU A 195 24.53 30.56 -34.33
N GLY A 196 25.22 29.61 -33.70
CA GLY A 196 26.20 28.76 -34.36
C GLY A 196 25.61 27.89 -35.47
N ALA A 197 24.44 27.30 -35.23
CA ALA A 197 23.74 26.48 -36.22
C ALA A 197 23.29 27.30 -37.44
N VAL A 198 22.75 28.51 -37.21
CA VAL A 198 22.37 29.43 -38.30
C VAL A 198 23.60 29.86 -39.10
N GLY A 199 24.72 30.17 -38.44
CA GLY A 199 25.98 30.50 -39.11
C GLY A 199 26.49 29.37 -40.01
N LEU A 200 26.48 28.13 -39.52
CA LEU A 200 26.84 26.95 -40.32
C LEU A 200 25.89 26.74 -41.51
N LEU A 201 24.59 26.94 -41.30
CA LEU A 201 23.59 26.81 -42.37
C LEU A 201 23.83 27.84 -43.48
N VAL A 202 24.12 29.10 -43.12
CA VAL A 202 24.46 30.15 -44.09
C VAL A 202 25.75 29.82 -44.84
N LEU A 203 26.79 29.35 -44.15
CA LEU A 203 28.04 28.93 -44.80
C LEU A 203 27.85 27.76 -45.78
N LEU A 204 26.98 26.80 -45.44
CA LEU A 204 26.63 25.69 -46.33
C LEU A 204 25.87 26.17 -47.58
N LEU A 205 25.00 27.16 -47.43
CA LEU A 205 24.28 27.76 -48.57
C LEU A 205 25.22 28.60 -49.46
N MET A 206 26.16 29.34 -48.87
CA MET A 206 27.15 30.11 -49.62
C MET A 206 28.19 29.22 -50.34
N ARG A 207 28.52 28.04 -49.81
CA ARG A 207 29.46 27.08 -50.43
C ARG A 207 28.87 26.37 -51.65
N ARG A 208 27.54 26.38 -51.83
CA ARG A 208 26.84 25.71 -52.93
C ARG A 208 26.52 26.65 -54.11
N SER A 209 26.89 27.94 -54.01
CA SER A 209 26.96 28.87 -55.15
C SER A 209 28.36 28.96 -55.71
#